data_AF-A0A8T5S4G5-F1
#
_entry.id   AF-A0A8T5S4G5-F1
#
_cell.length_a   1.000
_cell.length_b   1.000
_cell.length_c   1.000
_cell.angle_alpha   90.00
_cell.angle_beta   90.00
_cell.angle_gamma   90.00
#
_symmetry.space_group_name_H-M   'P 1'
#
loop_
_entity.id
_entity.type
_entity.pdbx_description
1 polymer ?
#
loop_
_entity_poly.entity_id
_entity_poly.type
_entity_poly.pdbx_seq_one_letter_code
_entity_poly.pdbx_strand_id
1 'polypeptide(L)'
;MIELYLWLFTMLLASIVTRSWYRHTHTPGIKVVFNIVAFIGVFVHEMAHFILSNMFGVKTGKVSVKYHSRHKISVAPHGSVVLPEFERNSFIQTFVISFAPLFVSTFLFMFCLDIIFRIQTELWIKAVAFVFSISLFIGSEPSGQDVRLVGVTFKRNPNYSLFQIFLVVISGVIVWIFVDLYFISLPFEVLYYIEYFIFVALFYYCLKIIFWVMGKIIKGISTAYGKSIVSSPKFLTRKRRFKEFRKLKEKEAQW
;
A
#
# COMPACT_ATOMS: atom_id res chain seq x y z
N MET A 1 -3.43 10.35 -15.82
CA MET A 1 -4.14 9.27 -15.07
C MET A 1 -3.92 7.88 -15.64
N ILE A 2 -4.21 7.64 -16.92
CA ILE A 2 -4.00 6.31 -17.56
C ILE A 2 -2.53 5.87 -17.45
N GLU A 3 -1.59 6.79 -17.66
CA GLU A 3 -0.15 6.53 -17.58
C GLU A 3 0.29 6.04 -16.20
N LEU A 4 -0.21 6.63 -15.11
CA LEU A 4 0.07 6.18 -13.74
C LEU A 4 -0.41 4.74 -13.49
N TYR A 5 -1.62 4.39 -13.95
CA TYR A 5 -2.12 3.02 -13.82
C TYR A 5 -1.29 2.04 -14.66
N LEU A 6 -0.84 2.47 -15.83
CA LEU A 6 0.09 1.69 -16.65
C LEU A 6 1.40 1.46 -15.91
N TRP A 7 2.00 2.50 -15.30
CA TRP A 7 3.22 2.36 -14.51
C TRP A 7 3.07 1.42 -13.32
N LEU A 8 1.99 1.54 -12.55
CA LEU A 8 1.68 0.64 -11.43
C LEU A 8 1.55 -0.81 -11.92
N PHE A 9 0.85 -1.03 -13.02
CA PHE A 9 0.66 -2.36 -13.61
C PHE A 9 1.97 -2.94 -14.15
N THR A 10 2.78 -2.14 -14.84
CA THR A 10 4.10 -2.53 -15.34
C THR A 10 5.03 -2.92 -14.19
N MET A 11 5.10 -2.11 -13.13
CA MET A 11 5.89 -2.42 -11.92
C MET A 11 5.43 -3.73 -11.28
N LEU A 12 4.12 -3.95 -11.17
CA LEU A 12 3.58 -5.18 -10.61
C LEU A 12 3.92 -6.41 -11.48
N LEU A 13 3.65 -6.35 -12.79
CA LEU A 13 3.93 -7.47 -13.68
C LEU A 13 5.41 -7.82 -13.69
N ALA A 14 6.24 -6.79 -13.77
CA ALA A 14 7.64 -7.00 -13.96
C ALA A 14 8.33 -7.45 -12.66
N SER A 15 7.89 -6.98 -11.49
CA SER A 15 8.32 -7.55 -10.21
C SER A 15 7.96 -9.04 -10.08
N ILE A 16 6.75 -9.44 -10.48
CA ILE A 16 6.33 -10.85 -10.53
C ILE A 16 7.24 -11.67 -11.46
N VAL A 17 7.53 -11.15 -12.66
CA VAL A 17 8.42 -11.82 -13.63
C VAL A 17 9.84 -11.93 -13.07
N THR A 18 10.39 -10.86 -12.50
CA THR A 18 11.73 -10.84 -11.92
C THR A 18 11.85 -11.84 -10.77
N ARG A 19 10.84 -11.95 -9.90
CA ARG A 19 10.84 -12.93 -8.81
C ARG A 19 10.67 -14.35 -9.32
N SER A 20 9.80 -14.58 -10.31
CA SER A 20 9.67 -15.88 -10.95
C SER A 20 11.00 -16.31 -11.56
N TRP A 21 11.67 -15.43 -12.31
CA TRP A 21 12.98 -15.69 -12.88
C TRP A 21 14.03 -15.99 -11.80
N TYR A 22 14.12 -15.17 -10.75
CA TYR A 22 15.03 -15.39 -9.62
C TYR A 22 14.87 -16.78 -8.97
N ARG A 23 13.63 -17.27 -8.83
CA ARG A 23 13.36 -18.62 -8.29
C ARG A 23 13.88 -19.74 -9.18
N HIS A 24 13.90 -19.54 -10.51
CA HIS A 24 14.37 -20.54 -11.49
C HIS A 24 15.86 -20.43 -11.79
N THR A 25 16.51 -19.32 -11.43
CA THR A 25 17.96 -19.19 -11.58
C THR A 25 18.67 -20.08 -10.57
N HIS A 26 19.53 -21.00 -11.03
CA HIS A 26 20.29 -21.91 -10.16
C HIS A 26 21.74 -21.45 -9.90
N THR A 27 22.23 -20.45 -10.64
CA THR A 27 23.62 -19.99 -10.55
C THR A 27 23.87 -19.19 -9.25
N PRO A 28 24.77 -19.65 -8.36
CA PRO A 28 24.98 -19.01 -7.06
C PRO A 28 25.54 -17.58 -7.17
N GLY A 29 26.43 -17.32 -8.14
CA GLY A 29 27.00 -15.97 -8.35
C GLY A 29 25.93 -14.93 -8.73
N ILE A 30 24.99 -15.30 -9.60
CA ILE A 30 23.88 -14.42 -10.01
C ILE A 30 22.98 -14.12 -8.80
N LYS A 31 22.73 -15.11 -7.93
CA LYS A 31 21.94 -14.89 -6.71
C LYS A 31 22.59 -13.89 -5.76
N VAL A 32 23.91 -13.95 -5.59
CA VAL A 32 24.64 -13.00 -4.72
C VAL A 32 24.49 -11.57 -5.25
N VAL A 33 24.76 -11.35 -6.53
CA VAL A 33 24.61 -10.01 -7.15
C VAL A 33 23.18 -9.52 -7.02
N PHE A 34 22.21 -10.38 -7.33
CA PHE A 34 20.79 -10.06 -7.20
C PHE A 34 20.43 -9.65 -5.78
N ASN A 35 20.90 -10.38 -4.76
CA ASN A 35 20.60 -10.09 -3.36
C ASN A 35 21.24 -8.79 -2.86
N ILE A 36 22.44 -8.44 -3.35
CA ILE A 36 23.07 -7.14 -3.06
C ILE A 36 22.22 -6.02 -3.63
N VAL A 37 21.82 -6.14 -4.90
CA VAL A 37 20.98 -5.12 -5.56
C VAL A 37 19.60 -5.05 -4.91
N ALA A 38 18.98 -6.18 -4.56
CA ALA A 38 17.65 -6.26 -3.97
C ALA A 38 17.58 -5.65 -2.56
N PHE A 39 18.70 -5.56 -1.84
CA PHE A 39 18.71 -5.12 -0.44
C PHE A 39 18.11 -3.72 -0.25
N ILE A 40 18.44 -2.77 -1.14
CA ILE A 40 17.91 -1.41 -1.05
C ILE A 40 16.39 -1.42 -1.29
N GLY A 41 15.90 -2.19 -2.26
CA GLY A 41 14.48 -2.40 -2.53
C GLY A 41 13.74 -2.99 -1.35
N VAL A 42 14.30 -4.03 -0.70
CA VAL A 42 13.74 -4.62 0.53
C VAL A 42 13.70 -3.60 1.67
N PHE A 43 14.73 -2.77 1.81
CA PHE A 43 14.73 -1.70 2.81
C PHE A 43 13.61 -0.67 2.55
N VAL A 44 13.49 -0.19 1.30
CA VAL A 44 12.41 0.73 0.90
C VAL A 44 11.05 0.08 1.09
N HIS A 45 10.93 -1.21 0.81
CA HIS A 45 9.71 -1.98 0.99
C HIS A 45 9.21 -1.93 2.44
N GLU A 46 10.07 -2.29 3.39
CA GLU A 46 9.71 -2.27 4.81
C GLU A 46 9.45 -0.84 5.32
N MET A 47 10.20 0.14 4.81
CA MET A 47 9.93 1.55 5.08
C MET A 47 8.57 2.00 4.56
N ALA A 48 8.14 1.55 3.39
CA ALA A 48 6.83 1.87 2.85
C ALA A 48 5.71 1.35 3.75
N HIS A 49 5.82 0.11 4.22
CA HIS A 49 4.89 -0.44 5.21
C HIS A 49 4.88 0.37 6.51
N PHE A 50 6.06 0.73 7.03
CA PHE A 50 6.17 1.51 8.26
C PHE A 50 5.54 2.91 8.12
N ILE A 51 5.91 3.65 7.08
CA ILE A 51 5.45 5.02 6.82
C ILE A 51 3.92 5.02 6.64
N LEU A 52 3.36 4.17 5.77
CA LEU A 52 1.91 4.17 5.56
C LEU A 52 1.15 3.63 6.77
N SER A 53 1.70 2.65 7.51
CA SER A 53 1.06 2.21 8.75
C SER A 53 0.94 3.37 9.75
N ASN A 54 2.00 4.16 9.93
CA ASN A 54 1.98 5.34 10.81
C ASN A 54 1.01 6.41 10.32
N MET A 55 1.04 6.76 9.02
CA MET A 55 0.12 7.75 8.43
C MET A 55 -1.35 7.38 8.63
N PHE A 56 -1.68 6.09 8.51
CA PHE A 56 -3.05 5.59 8.70
C PHE A 56 -3.41 5.28 10.16
N GLY A 57 -2.54 5.62 11.12
CA GLY A 57 -2.76 5.42 12.56
C GLY A 57 -2.81 3.95 12.97
N VAL A 58 -2.20 3.06 12.18
CA VAL A 58 -2.07 1.64 12.50
C VAL A 58 -0.83 1.46 13.36
N LYS A 59 -1.00 0.89 14.56
CA LYS A 59 0.13 0.63 15.45
C LYS A 59 1.12 -0.34 14.81
N THR A 60 2.32 0.13 14.55
CA THR A 60 3.46 -0.69 14.15
C THR A 60 4.21 -1.17 15.39
N GLY A 61 4.63 -2.43 15.36
CA GLY A 61 5.60 -2.98 16.31
C GLY A 61 7.03 -2.70 15.85
N LYS A 62 7.94 -3.65 16.10
CA LYS A 62 9.34 -3.55 15.66
C LYS A 62 9.43 -3.73 14.13
N VAL A 63 10.21 -2.86 13.48
CA VAL A 63 10.69 -3.02 12.10
C VAL A 63 12.05 -3.71 12.17
N SER A 64 12.25 -4.77 11.41
CA SER A 64 13.54 -5.46 11.31
C SER A 64 13.86 -5.73 9.85
N VAL A 65 15.05 -5.31 9.42
CA VAL A 65 15.62 -5.65 8.11
C VAL A 65 16.86 -6.49 8.38
N LYS A 66 16.94 -7.68 7.78
CA LYS A 66 18.06 -8.61 7.95
C LYS A 66 18.65 -8.97 6.59
N TYR A 67 19.96 -8.87 6.48
CA TYR A 67 20.70 -9.19 5.25
C TYR A 67 20.97 -10.70 5.09
N HIS A 68 21.06 -11.44 6.19
CA HIS A 68 21.36 -12.87 6.20
C HIS A 68 20.15 -13.73 6.56
N SER A 69 20.08 -14.92 5.96
CA SER A 69 19.15 -15.98 6.35
C SER A 69 19.36 -16.40 7.81
N ARG A 70 18.30 -16.92 8.46
CA ARG A 70 18.34 -17.47 9.84
C ARG A 70 19.46 -18.50 10.05
N HIS A 71 19.91 -19.18 8.99
CA HIS A 71 20.97 -20.20 9.06
C HIS A 71 22.37 -19.63 8.82
N LYS A 72 22.55 -18.29 8.76
CA LYS A 72 23.83 -17.55 8.65
C LYS A 72 24.77 -17.89 7.46
N ILE A 73 24.43 -18.87 6.62
CA ILE A 73 25.31 -19.34 5.54
C ILE A 73 24.97 -18.71 4.17
N SER A 74 23.75 -18.18 3.98
CA SER A 74 23.33 -17.56 2.73
C SER A 74 22.93 -16.09 2.89
N VAL A 75 23.35 -15.25 1.93
CA VAL A 75 22.86 -13.88 1.74
C VAL A 75 21.45 -14.00 1.19
N ALA A 76 20.47 -13.49 1.93
CA ALA A 76 19.08 -13.50 1.53
C ALA A 76 18.39 -12.36 2.30
N PRO A 77 18.25 -11.17 1.69
CA PRO A 77 17.70 -10.01 2.37
C PRO A 77 16.20 -10.21 2.61
N HIS A 78 15.77 -10.09 3.85
CA HIS A 78 14.36 -10.16 4.23
C HIS A 78 14.06 -9.08 5.26
N GLY A 79 12.83 -8.56 5.21
CA GLY A 79 12.31 -7.62 6.17
C GLY A 79 11.06 -8.13 6.87
N SER A 80 10.73 -7.53 8.00
CA SER A 80 9.42 -7.69 8.61
C SER A 80 9.04 -6.47 9.44
N VAL A 81 7.82 -5.96 9.24
CA VAL A 81 7.12 -5.08 10.18
C VAL A 81 6.09 -5.87 10.95
N VAL A 82 6.25 -5.97 12.28
CA VAL A 82 5.23 -6.62 13.13
C VAL A 82 4.02 -5.69 13.25
N LEU A 83 2.82 -6.18 12.91
CA LEU A 83 1.55 -5.45 13.07
C LEU A 83 0.74 -6.05 14.24
N PRO A 84 1.01 -5.65 15.50
CA PRO A 84 0.42 -6.28 16.69
C PRO A 84 -1.10 -6.18 16.78
N GLU A 85 -1.71 -5.21 16.09
CA GLU A 85 -3.15 -4.96 16.12
C GLU A 85 -3.80 -5.01 14.73
N PHE A 86 -3.28 -5.81 13.80
CA PHE A 86 -3.78 -5.86 12.42
C PHE A 86 -5.31 -6.09 12.31
N GLU A 87 -5.87 -6.90 13.22
CA GLU A 87 -7.31 -7.16 13.29
C GLU A 87 -8.16 -5.90 13.52
N ARG A 88 -7.58 -4.77 13.94
CA ARG A 88 -8.30 -3.53 14.17
C ARG A 88 -8.45 -2.64 12.94
N ASN A 89 -7.80 -3.01 11.84
CA ASN A 89 -7.72 -2.22 10.64
C ASN A 89 -9.01 -2.34 9.82
N SER A 90 -9.41 -1.23 9.18
CA SER A 90 -10.46 -1.23 8.16
C SER A 90 -9.94 -1.83 6.84
N PHE A 91 -10.84 -2.23 5.93
CA PHE A 91 -10.44 -2.84 4.66
C PHE A 91 -9.51 -1.92 3.86
N ILE A 92 -9.83 -0.63 3.75
CA ILE A 92 -8.97 0.34 3.03
C ILE A 92 -7.62 0.52 3.71
N GLN A 93 -7.54 0.54 5.05
CA GLN A 93 -6.25 0.62 5.75
C GLN A 93 -5.41 -0.62 5.47
N THR A 94 -6.01 -1.82 5.55
CA THR A 94 -5.33 -3.06 5.17
C THR A 94 -4.86 -3.01 3.73
N PHE A 95 -5.73 -2.63 2.79
CA PHE A 95 -5.42 -2.57 1.37
C PHE A 95 -4.25 -1.62 1.10
N VAL A 96 -4.32 -0.38 1.60
CA VAL A 96 -3.26 0.61 1.40
C VAL A 96 -1.94 0.17 2.02
N ILE A 97 -1.95 -0.40 3.23
CA ILE A 97 -0.72 -0.89 3.87
C ILE A 97 -0.14 -2.07 3.11
N SER A 98 -0.97 -3.03 2.70
CA SER A 98 -0.56 -4.23 1.98
C SER A 98 0.05 -3.92 0.60
N PHE A 99 -0.41 -2.85 -0.06
CA PHE A 99 0.13 -2.39 -1.34
C PHE A 99 1.05 -1.17 -1.20
N ALA A 100 1.32 -0.69 0.01
CA ALA A 100 2.18 0.47 0.28
C ALA A 100 3.53 0.40 -0.46
N PRO A 101 4.22 -0.75 -0.47
CA PRO A 101 5.53 -0.88 -1.11
C PRO A 101 5.46 -0.73 -2.63
N LEU A 102 4.40 -1.26 -3.25
CA LEU A 102 4.15 -1.07 -4.68
C LEU A 102 3.94 0.41 -5.00
N PHE A 103 3.09 1.10 -4.22
CA PHE A 103 2.82 2.53 -4.41
C PHE A 103 4.08 3.38 -4.23
N VAL A 104 4.76 3.25 -3.09
CA VAL A 104 5.97 4.04 -2.78
C VAL A 104 7.08 3.76 -3.78
N SER A 105 7.33 2.49 -4.12
CA SER A 105 8.38 2.14 -5.08
C SER A 105 8.06 2.65 -6.48
N THR A 106 6.79 2.69 -6.89
CA THR A 106 6.39 3.23 -8.20
C THR A 106 6.68 4.74 -8.28
N PHE A 107 6.37 5.51 -7.25
CA PHE A 107 6.69 6.95 -7.23
C PHE A 107 8.20 7.20 -7.23
N LEU A 108 8.95 6.47 -6.39
CA LEU A 108 10.40 6.60 -6.35
C LEU A 108 11.05 6.17 -7.69
N PHE A 109 10.49 5.13 -8.33
CA PHE A 109 10.94 4.69 -9.65
C PHE A 109 10.68 5.76 -10.72
N MET A 110 9.47 6.34 -10.78
CA MET A 110 9.18 7.44 -11.71
C MET A 110 10.09 8.64 -11.48
N PHE A 111 10.38 8.98 -10.22
CA PHE A 111 11.33 10.03 -9.89
C PHE A 111 12.75 9.72 -10.39
N CYS A 112 13.19 8.46 -10.33
CA CYS A 112 14.47 8.06 -10.91
C CYS A 112 14.48 8.15 -12.44
N LEU A 113 13.36 7.82 -13.11
CA LEU A 113 13.24 8.00 -14.56
C LEU A 113 13.35 9.48 -14.95
N ASP A 114 12.73 10.39 -14.19
CA ASP A 114 12.89 11.84 -14.41
C ASP A 114 14.36 12.25 -14.31
N ILE A 115 15.10 11.78 -13.29
CA ILE A 115 16.54 12.05 -13.14
C ILE A 115 17.36 11.51 -14.33
N ILE A 116 17.06 10.30 -14.78
CA ILE A 116 17.82 9.62 -15.85
C ILE A 116 17.58 10.31 -17.20
N PHE A 117 16.31 10.55 -17.54
CA PHE A 117 15.89 10.91 -18.90
C PHE A 117 15.60 12.40 -19.09
N ARG A 118 15.10 13.12 -18.07
CA ARG A 118 14.65 14.50 -18.23
C ARG A 118 15.63 15.52 -17.65
N ILE A 119 16.19 15.24 -16.48
CA ILE A 119 17.04 16.21 -15.79
C ILE A 119 18.49 16.11 -16.31
N GLN A 120 19.07 17.26 -16.67
CA GLN A 120 20.49 17.37 -16.98
C GLN A 120 21.30 17.29 -15.68
N THR A 121 21.81 16.11 -15.38
CA THR A 121 22.67 15.81 -14.22
C THR A 121 23.92 15.07 -14.67
N GLU A 122 24.92 15.03 -13.78
CA GLU A 122 26.16 14.29 -13.98
C GLU A 122 25.92 12.78 -14.20
N LEU A 123 26.76 12.15 -15.02
CA LEU A 123 26.62 10.73 -15.39
C LEU A 123 26.57 9.79 -14.18
N TRP A 124 27.35 10.07 -13.13
CA TRP A 124 27.39 9.24 -11.93
C TRP A 124 26.06 9.27 -11.16
N ILE A 125 25.35 10.40 -11.16
CA ILE A 125 24.02 10.52 -10.54
C ILE A 125 23.02 9.64 -11.29
N LYS A 126 23.06 9.68 -12.62
CA LYS A 126 22.22 8.82 -13.48
C LYS A 126 22.51 7.33 -13.26
N ALA A 127 23.78 6.96 -13.10
CA ALA A 127 24.17 5.59 -12.80
C ALA A 127 23.63 5.12 -11.44
N VAL A 128 23.71 5.95 -10.39
CA VAL A 128 23.14 5.65 -9.08
C VAL A 128 21.61 5.53 -9.16
N ALA A 129 20.94 6.47 -9.84
CA ALA A 129 19.49 6.43 -10.04
C ALA A 129 19.05 5.17 -10.79
N PHE A 130 19.83 4.72 -11.78
CA PHE A 130 19.57 3.48 -12.51
C PHE A 130 19.68 2.24 -11.63
N VAL A 131 20.76 2.11 -10.84
CA VAL A 131 20.93 1.00 -9.90
C VAL A 131 19.81 1.00 -8.85
N PHE A 132 19.47 2.18 -8.32
CA PHE A 132 18.36 2.33 -7.37
C PHE A 132 17.01 1.94 -8.00
N SER A 133 16.76 2.33 -9.26
CA SER A 133 15.55 1.95 -9.99
C SER A 133 15.39 0.44 -10.12
N ILE A 134 16.46 -0.27 -10.50
CA ILE A 134 16.46 -1.74 -10.57
C ILE A 134 16.17 -2.35 -9.19
N SER A 135 16.77 -1.78 -8.14
CA SER A 135 16.55 -2.25 -6.78
C SER A 135 15.09 -2.10 -6.32
N LEU A 136 14.50 -0.93 -6.55
CA LEU A 136 13.07 -0.67 -6.27
C LEU A 136 12.16 -1.63 -7.03
N PHE A 137 12.50 -1.91 -8.29
CA PHE A 137 11.76 -2.82 -9.13
C PHE A 137 11.66 -4.21 -8.50
N ILE A 138 12.79 -4.74 -8.03
CA ILE A 138 12.87 -6.03 -7.33
C ILE A 138 12.09 -6.00 -6.01
N GLY A 139 12.18 -4.92 -5.25
CA GLY A 139 11.54 -4.78 -3.94
C GLY A 139 10.06 -4.36 -3.96
N SER A 140 9.49 -4.04 -5.12
CA SER A 140 8.16 -3.41 -5.21
C SER A 140 6.97 -4.37 -5.02
N GLU A 141 7.20 -5.69 -5.13
CA GLU A 141 6.13 -6.68 -5.06
C GLU A 141 5.48 -6.71 -3.67
N PRO A 142 4.14 -6.57 -3.54
CA PRO A 142 3.47 -6.79 -2.26
C PRO A 142 3.62 -8.26 -1.84
N SER A 143 3.89 -8.52 -0.56
CA SER A 143 4.10 -9.91 -0.13
C SER A 143 2.82 -10.75 -0.28
N GLY A 144 2.96 -12.05 -0.53
CA GLY A 144 1.80 -12.94 -0.62
C GLY A 144 0.97 -12.97 0.68
N GLN A 145 1.63 -12.71 1.82
CA GLN A 145 0.95 -12.54 3.10
C GLN A 145 0.09 -11.28 3.12
N ASP A 146 0.60 -10.16 2.61
CA ASP A 146 -0.13 -8.89 2.53
C ASP A 146 -1.37 -9.02 1.65
N VAL A 147 -1.25 -9.63 0.47
CA VAL A 147 -2.39 -9.86 -0.42
C VAL A 147 -3.43 -10.78 0.23
N ARG A 148 -3.00 -11.85 0.89
CA ARG A 148 -3.90 -12.74 1.63
C ARG A 148 -4.66 -12.00 2.73
N LEU A 149 -3.97 -11.06 3.39
CA LEU A 149 -4.50 -10.28 4.49
C LEU A 149 -5.65 -9.37 4.06
N VAL A 150 -5.54 -8.76 2.88
CA VAL A 150 -6.63 -8.03 2.21
C VAL A 150 -7.86 -8.93 2.04
N GLY A 151 -7.66 -10.14 1.51
CA GLY A 151 -8.73 -11.11 1.30
C GLY A 151 -9.42 -11.55 2.60
N VAL A 152 -8.65 -11.76 3.68
CA VAL A 152 -9.20 -12.09 5.01
C VAL A 152 -10.02 -10.92 5.56
N THR A 153 -9.52 -9.69 5.46
CA THR A 153 -10.26 -8.50 5.93
C THR A 153 -11.56 -8.28 5.16
N PHE A 154 -11.56 -8.52 3.84
CA PHE A 154 -12.77 -8.46 3.02
C PHE A 154 -13.81 -9.50 3.48
N LYS A 155 -13.41 -10.77 3.60
CA LYS A 155 -14.30 -11.87 4.03
C LYS A 155 -14.91 -11.64 5.40
N ARG A 156 -14.20 -10.94 6.30
CA ARG A 156 -14.68 -10.64 7.66
C ARG A 156 -15.89 -9.70 7.67
N ASN A 157 -15.93 -8.69 6.81
CA ASN A 157 -17.06 -7.77 6.71
C ASN A 157 -17.21 -7.29 5.25
N PRO A 158 -17.82 -8.12 4.38
CA PRO A 158 -17.87 -7.84 2.95
C PRO A 158 -18.67 -6.57 2.65
N ASN A 159 -19.80 -6.37 3.33
CA ASN A 159 -20.65 -5.21 3.12
C ASN A 159 -19.96 -3.89 3.49
N TYR A 160 -19.24 -3.86 4.63
CA TYR A 160 -18.46 -2.66 4.97
C TYR A 160 -17.32 -2.45 3.97
N SER A 161 -16.65 -3.52 3.55
CA SER A 161 -15.56 -3.44 2.57
C SER A 161 -16.06 -2.92 1.22
N LEU A 162 -17.22 -3.39 0.74
CA LEU A 162 -17.89 -2.89 -0.47
C LEU A 162 -18.26 -1.41 -0.32
N PHE A 163 -18.79 -1.00 0.83
CA PHE A 163 -19.06 0.41 1.10
C PHE A 163 -17.77 1.26 1.02
N GLN A 164 -16.66 0.77 1.59
CA GLN A 164 -15.39 1.49 1.51
C GLN A 164 -14.85 1.56 0.07
N ILE A 165 -14.96 0.48 -0.71
CA ILE A 165 -14.61 0.46 -2.13
C ILE A 165 -15.44 1.48 -2.90
N PHE A 166 -16.76 1.48 -2.69
CA PHE A 166 -17.68 2.44 -3.28
C PHE A 166 -17.28 3.90 -2.97
N LEU A 167 -16.96 4.20 -1.71
CA LEU A 167 -16.49 5.53 -1.34
C LEU A 167 -15.18 5.91 -2.06
N VAL A 168 -14.23 4.99 -2.19
CA VAL A 168 -12.97 5.25 -2.92
C VAL A 168 -13.23 5.51 -4.40
N VAL A 169 -14.10 4.72 -5.04
CA VAL A 169 -14.46 4.91 -6.46
C VAL A 169 -15.10 6.28 -6.66
N ILE A 170 -16.08 6.68 -5.84
CA ILE A 170 -16.70 8.00 -5.92
C ILE A 170 -15.67 9.10 -5.69
N SER A 171 -14.78 8.94 -4.70
CA SER A 171 -13.73 9.92 -4.42
C SER A 171 -12.79 10.07 -5.62
N GLY A 172 -12.44 8.96 -6.27
CA GLY A 172 -11.65 8.97 -7.51
C GLY A 172 -12.35 9.71 -8.64
N VAL A 173 -13.65 9.46 -8.85
CA VAL A 173 -14.44 10.16 -9.89
C VAL A 173 -14.53 11.66 -9.60
N ILE A 174 -14.78 12.04 -8.34
CA ILE A 174 -14.84 13.45 -7.94
C ILE A 174 -13.50 14.12 -8.19
N VAL A 175 -12.40 13.53 -7.71
CA VAL A 175 -11.06 14.11 -7.91
C VAL A 175 -10.70 14.17 -9.38
N TRP A 176 -11.04 13.15 -10.18
CA TRP A 176 -10.82 13.20 -11.63
C TRP A 176 -11.51 14.41 -12.26
N ILE A 177 -12.79 14.66 -11.93
CA ILE A 177 -13.53 15.84 -12.41
C ILE A 177 -12.90 17.15 -11.90
N PHE A 178 -12.47 17.20 -10.63
CA PHE A 178 -11.91 18.43 -10.03
C PHE A 178 -10.50 18.77 -10.50
N VAL A 179 -9.63 17.76 -10.65
CA VAL A 179 -8.23 17.94 -11.04
C VAL A 179 -8.12 18.35 -12.50
N ASP A 180 -9.00 17.86 -13.38
CA ASP A 180 -9.08 18.33 -14.77
C ASP A 180 -9.50 19.82 -14.86
N LEU A 181 -10.06 20.40 -13.79
CA LEU A 181 -10.44 21.82 -13.71
C LEU A 181 -9.35 22.72 -13.10
N TYR A 182 -8.39 22.16 -12.36
CA TYR A 182 -7.33 22.92 -11.69
C TYR A 182 -5.96 22.66 -12.34
N PHE A 183 -5.48 23.63 -13.11
CA PHE A 183 -4.12 23.62 -13.68
C PHE A 183 -3.08 23.96 -12.60
N ILE A 184 -2.72 22.99 -11.77
CA ILE A 184 -1.58 23.11 -10.85
C ILE A 184 -0.33 22.60 -11.58
N SER A 185 0.64 23.49 -11.82
CA SER A 185 1.94 23.12 -12.41
C SER A 185 2.95 22.79 -11.31
N LEU A 186 3.37 21.53 -11.22
CA LEU A 186 4.41 21.07 -10.30
C LEU A 186 5.73 20.79 -11.05
N PRO A 187 6.89 20.93 -10.39
CA PRO A 187 8.19 20.81 -11.05
C PRO A 187 8.53 19.38 -11.51
N PHE A 188 7.90 18.36 -10.90
CA PHE A 188 8.05 16.96 -11.30
C PHE A 188 6.68 16.34 -11.54
N GLU A 189 6.58 15.53 -12.58
CA GLU A 189 5.35 14.84 -12.94
C GLU A 189 4.88 13.89 -11.83
N VAL A 190 5.83 13.25 -11.15
CA VAL A 190 5.54 12.37 -9.99
C VAL A 190 4.76 13.09 -8.88
N LEU A 191 5.00 14.39 -8.67
CA LEU A 191 4.33 15.14 -7.61
C LEU A 191 2.85 15.36 -7.92
N TYR A 192 2.49 15.50 -9.19
CA TYR A 192 1.11 15.60 -9.63
C TYR A 192 0.33 14.31 -9.32
N TYR A 193 0.95 13.15 -9.53
CA TYR A 193 0.34 11.88 -9.15
C TYR A 193 0.19 11.71 -7.64
N ILE A 194 1.19 12.13 -6.85
CA ILE A 194 1.10 12.11 -5.37
C ILE A 194 -0.05 13.02 -4.89
N GLU A 195 -0.15 14.22 -5.43
CA GLU A 195 -1.23 15.17 -5.13
C GLU A 195 -2.60 14.55 -5.42
N TYR A 196 -2.76 13.90 -6.57
CA TYR A 196 -4.00 13.20 -6.91
C TYR A 196 -4.41 12.17 -5.85
N PHE A 197 -3.47 11.33 -5.38
CA PHE A 197 -3.75 10.35 -4.32
C PHE A 197 -4.12 11.02 -2.98
N ILE A 198 -3.47 12.13 -2.64
CA ILE A 198 -3.80 12.90 -1.43
C ILE A 198 -5.23 13.43 -1.52
N PHE A 199 -5.64 13.99 -2.66
CA PHE A 199 -7.02 14.44 -2.84
C PHE A 199 -8.02 13.30 -2.79
N VAL A 200 -7.74 12.16 -3.43
CA VAL A 200 -8.64 10.98 -3.35
C VAL A 200 -8.82 10.53 -1.90
N ALA A 201 -7.73 10.50 -1.12
CA ALA A 201 -7.81 10.17 0.30
C ALA A 201 -8.64 11.20 1.06
N LEU A 202 -8.43 12.49 0.83
CA LEU A 202 -9.16 13.58 1.47
C LEU A 202 -10.67 13.47 1.20
N PHE A 203 -11.07 13.38 -0.07
CA PHE A 203 -12.48 13.22 -0.47
C PHE A 203 -13.10 11.95 0.12
N TYR A 204 -12.35 10.85 0.16
CA TYR A 204 -12.80 9.61 0.80
C TYR A 204 -13.14 9.81 2.28
N TYR A 205 -12.27 10.49 3.04
CA TYR A 205 -12.53 10.78 4.44
C TYR A 205 -13.70 11.75 4.63
N CYS A 206 -13.81 12.80 3.79
CA CYS A 206 -14.94 13.73 3.80
C CYS A 206 -16.27 13.01 3.57
N LEU A 207 -16.39 12.20 2.51
CA LEU A 207 -17.60 11.42 2.22
C LEU A 207 -17.93 10.46 3.36
N LYS A 208 -16.92 9.76 3.89
CA LYS A 208 -17.09 8.86 5.04
C LYS A 208 -17.68 9.58 6.26
N ILE A 209 -17.23 10.81 6.56
CA ILE A 209 -17.76 11.63 7.64
C ILE A 209 -19.20 12.04 7.34
N ILE A 210 -19.50 12.50 6.13
CA ILE A 210 -20.85 12.91 5.71
C ILE A 210 -21.85 11.76 5.90
N PHE A 211 -21.56 10.56 5.37
CA PHE A 211 -22.42 9.39 5.54
C PHE A 211 -22.60 8.97 6.99
N TRP A 212 -21.55 9.12 7.81
CA TRP A 212 -21.63 8.84 9.24
C TRP A 212 -22.54 9.83 9.98
N VAL A 213 -22.44 11.13 9.68
CA VAL A 213 -23.31 12.18 10.23
C VAL A 213 -24.75 11.96 9.78
N MET A 214 -24.99 11.70 8.49
CA MET A 214 -26.33 11.41 7.96
C MET A 214 -26.96 10.20 8.66
N GLY A 215 -26.19 9.12 8.85
CA GLY A 215 -26.67 7.93 9.58
C GLY A 215 -27.08 8.23 11.03
N LYS A 216 -26.37 9.15 11.72
CA LYS A 216 -26.74 9.61 13.06
C LYS A 216 -28.03 10.43 13.06
N ILE A 217 -28.18 11.36 12.12
CA ILE A 217 -29.37 12.19 11.99
C ILE A 217 -30.61 11.32 11.74
N ILE A 218 -30.53 10.40 10.76
CA ILE A 218 -31.63 9.47 10.45
C ILE A 218 -32.03 8.64 11.67
N LYS A 219 -31.05 8.18 12.46
CA LYS A 219 -31.32 7.44 13.69
C LYS A 219 -31.99 8.31 14.75
N GLY A 220 -31.56 9.56 14.91
CA GLY A 220 -32.19 10.53 15.81
C GLY A 220 -33.65 10.77 15.46
N ILE A 221 -33.93 11.01 14.17
CA ILE A 221 -35.30 11.15 13.64
C ILE A 221 -36.10 9.87 13.91
N SER A 222 -35.60 8.70 13.50
CA SER A 222 -36.32 7.42 13.72
C SER A 222 -36.68 7.17 15.19
N THR A 223 -35.83 7.61 16.13
CA THR A 223 -36.06 7.45 17.57
C THR A 223 -37.13 8.43 18.06
N ALA A 224 -37.12 9.67 17.55
CA ALA A 224 -38.14 10.69 17.87
C ALA A 224 -39.54 10.31 17.37
N TYR A 225 -39.64 9.58 16.25
CA TYR A 225 -40.92 9.15 15.66
C TYR A 225 -41.43 7.78 16.17
N GLY A 226 -40.83 7.22 17.23
CA GLY A 226 -41.31 5.97 17.86
C GLY A 226 -41.26 4.71 16.99
N LYS A 227 -40.67 4.77 15.79
CA LYS A 227 -40.55 3.62 14.90
C LYS A 227 -39.39 2.73 15.34
N SER A 228 -39.66 1.43 15.40
CA SER A 228 -38.75 0.35 15.79
C SER A 228 -37.34 0.58 15.24
N ILE A 229 -36.36 0.46 16.15
CA ILE A 229 -34.91 0.58 15.95
C ILE A 229 -34.55 0.13 14.52
N VAL A 230 -34.44 1.06 13.58
CA VAL A 230 -33.72 0.80 12.32
C VAL A 230 -32.33 0.45 12.82
N SER A 231 -31.97 -0.83 12.73
CA SER A 231 -30.69 -1.29 13.25
C SER A 231 -29.65 -0.45 12.54
N SER A 232 -29.05 0.49 13.28
CA SER A 232 -27.95 1.34 12.80
C SER A 232 -27.11 0.46 11.92
N PRO A 233 -26.82 0.82 10.65
CA PRO A 233 -26.03 -0.02 9.77
C PRO A 233 -24.82 -0.48 10.57
N LYS A 234 -24.80 -1.78 10.93
CA LYS A 234 -23.74 -2.38 11.76
C LYS A 234 -22.37 -2.23 11.08
N PHE A 235 -22.38 -1.76 9.83
CA PHE A 235 -21.26 -1.26 9.03
C PHE A 235 -20.47 -0.12 9.69
N LEU A 236 -21.10 0.76 10.48
CA LEU A 236 -20.42 1.95 11.03
C LEU A 236 -19.99 1.83 12.50
N THR A 237 -20.46 0.81 13.22
CA THR A 237 -20.02 0.57 14.60
C THR A 237 -18.98 -0.53 14.62
N ARG A 238 -17.74 -0.12 14.90
CA ARG A 238 -16.55 -0.95 15.15
C ARG A 238 -16.77 -1.86 16.37
N LYS A 239 -17.71 -2.81 16.31
CA LYS A 239 -17.96 -3.73 17.43
C LYS A 239 -16.83 -4.75 17.46
N ARG A 240 -15.89 -4.50 18.37
CA ARG A 240 -14.80 -5.38 18.82
C ARG A 240 -15.30 -6.83 18.98
N ARG A 241 -15.09 -7.70 17.99
CA ARG A 241 -15.19 -9.16 18.17
C ARG A 241 -13.79 -9.74 18.01
N PHE A 242 -13.05 -9.71 19.11
CA PHE A 242 -11.77 -10.38 19.29
C PHE A 242 -12.05 -11.71 19.93
N LYS A 243 -11.89 -12.82 19.19
CA LYS A 243 -11.67 -14.14 19.81
C LYS A 243 -11.06 -15.19 18.89
N GLU A 244 -11.08 -15.04 17.55
CA GLU A 244 -10.72 -16.16 16.67
C GLU A 244 -9.30 -16.16 16.06
N PHE A 245 -8.53 -15.08 16.14
CA PHE A 245 -7.32 -14.96 15.31
C PHE A 245 -5.98 -15.29 16.00
N ARG A 246 -6.02 -15.85 17.21
CA ARG A 246 -4.82 -16.36 17.90
C ARG A 246 -4.06 -17.44 17.10
N LYS A 247 -4.65 -17.99 16.02
CA LYS A 247 -4.07 -18.98 15.12
C LYS A 247 -3.33 -18.43 13.90
N LEU A 248 -3.37 -17.13 13.59
CA LEU A 248 -2.56 -16.53 12.50
C LEU A 248 -1.19 -16.01 12.99
N LYS A 249 -0.79 -16.35 14.22
CA LYS A 249 0.48 -15.93 14.79
C LYS A 249 1.65 -16.56 14.02
N GLU A 250 2.53 -15.70 13.51
CA GLU A 250 3.93 -16.00 13.18
C GLU A 250 4.17 -17.12 12.16
N LYS A 251 3.77 -16.89 10.91
CA LYS A 251 4.73 -17.18 9.83
C LYS A 251 5.45 -15.88 9.55
N GLU A 252 6.73 -15.84 9.88
CA GLU A 252 7.60 -14.71 9.54
C GLU A 252 7.40 -14.36 8.08
N ALA A 253 7.26 -13.06 7.80
CA ALA A 253 7.21 -12.54 6.46
C ALA A 253 8.51 -12.96 5.75
N GLN A 254 8.41 -13.99 4.89
CA GLN A 254 9.49 -14.38 4.00
C GLN A 254 9.22 -13.71 2.65
N TRP A 255 10.01 -12.67 2.41
CA TRP A 255 10.38 -12.15 1.09
C TRP A 255 10.85 -13.25 0.16
#